data_AF-A0A2V7CTF2-F1
#
_entry.id   AF-A0A2V7CTF2-F1
#
_cell.length_a   1.000
_cell.length_b   1.000
_cell.length_c   1.000
_cell.angle_alpha   90.00
_cell.angle_beta   90.00
_cell.angle_gamma   90.00
#
_symmetry.space_group_name_H-M   'P 1'
#
loop_
_entity.id
_entity.type
_entity.pdbx_description
1 polymer ?
#
loop_
_entity_poly.entity_id
_entity_poly.type
_entity_poly.pdbx_seq_one_letter_code
_entity_poly.pdbx_strand_id
1 'polypeptide(L)'
;MTKPLSCEQAVEQFFAYLDRALAGEPLNDLEAHLEACLSCCEKLAFSRRLDTFVKNRLPQSPVPDGLEARIRRTLGQTSTE
;
A
#
# COMPACT_ATOMS: atom_id res chain seq x y z
N MET A 1 4.22 -23.48 12.06
CA MET A 1 5.03 -22.44 12.73
C MET A 1 5.67 -21.59 11.65
N THR A 2 5.04 -20.48 11.27
CA THR A 2 5.58 -19.53 10.29
C THR A 2 6.79 -18.82 10.92
N LYS A 3 7.93 -18.85 10.23
CA LYS A 3 9.15 -18.17 10.68
C LYS A 3 8.90 -16.66 10.70
N PRO A 4 9.33 -15.91 11.73
CA PRO A 4 9.18 -14.47 11.75
C PRO A 4 9.87 -13.84 10.52
N LEU A 5 9.18 -12.90 9.88
CA LEU A 5 9.64 -12.17 8.72
C LEU A 5 11.00 -11.50 8.99
N SER A 6 11.98 -11.72 8.12
CA SER A 6 13.28 -11.06 8.22
C SER A 6 13.24 -9.63 7.69
N CYS A 7 14.21 -8.78 8.06
CA CYS A 7 14.31 -7.42 7.52
C CYS A 7 14.45 -7.39 5.99
N GLU A 8 15.14 -8.38 5.41
CA GLU A 8 15.32 -8.48 3.95
C GLU A 8 13.97 -8.75 3.28
N GLN A 9 13.23 -9.75 3.78
CA GLN A 9 11.90 -10.10 3.29
C GLN A 9 10.88 -8.96 3.52
N ALA A 10 11.05 -8.18 4.59
CA ALA A 10 10.22 -7.01 4.85
C ALA A 10 10.42 -5.92 3.79
N VAL A 11 11.67 -5.64 3.43
CA VAL A 11 12.01 -4.62 2.43
C VAL A 11 11.47 -4.98 1.04
N GLU A 12 11.50 -6.26 0.67
CA GLU A 12 10.92 -6.75 -0.60
C GLU A 12 9.42 -6.44 -0.70
N GLN A 13 8.72 -6.44 0.43
CA GLN A 13 7.27 -6.20 0.48
C GLN A 13 6.89 -4.71 0.61
N PHE A 14 7.85 -3.79 0.77
CA PHE A 14 7.55 -2.38 0.98
C PHE A 14 6.76 -1.77 -0.19
N PHE A 15 7.12 -2.08 -1.43
CA PHE A 15 6.43 -1.50 -2.58
C PHE A 15 4.99 -2.01 -2.69
N ALA A 16 4.77 -3.32 -2.49
CA ALA A 16 3.43 -3.89 -2.44
C ALA A 16 2.58 -3.23 -1.32
N TYR A 17 3.19 -3.02 -0.15
CA TYR A 17 2.55 -2.34 0.99
C TYR A 17 2.23 -0.87 0.69
N LEU A 18 3.12 -0.13 0.01
CA LEU A 18 2.95 1.29 -0.31
C LEU A 18 1.97 1.55 -1.45
N ASP A 19 1.99 0.71 -2.48
CA ASP A 19 1.07 0.81 -3.61
C ASP A 19 -0.36 0.42 -3.23
N ARG A 20 -0.56 -0.09 -1.99
CA ARG A 20 -1.81 -0.68 -1.52
C ARG A 20 -2.40 -1.56 -2.62
N ALA A 21 -1.53 -2.35 -3.23
CA ALA A 21 -1.92 -3.16 -4.37
C ALA A 21 -3.12 -3.98 -3.93
N LEU A 22 -4.21 -3.90 -4.70
CA LEU A 22 -5.47 -4.60 -4.48
C LEU A 22 -5.33 -6.15 -4.47
N ALA A 23 -4.11 -6.66 -4.47
CA ALA A 23 -3.82 -8.04 -4.15
C ALA A 23 -3.99 -8.19 -2.64
N GLY A 24 -5.03 -8.89 -2.21
CA GLY A 24 -5.32 -9.24 -0.81
C GLY A 24 -4.27 -10.15 -0.16
N GLU A 25 -2.99 -9.92 -0.43
CA GLU A 25 -1.87 -10.55 0.26
C GLU A 25 -1.89 -10.11 1.73
N PRO A 26 -1.84 -11.05 2.69
CA PRO A 26 -1.85 -10.71 4.10
C PRO A 26 -0.54 -10.03 4.49
N LEU A 27 -0.57 -8.71 4.62
CA LEU A 27 0.58 -7.89 5.06
C LEU A 27 0.78 -7.92 6.59
N ASN A 28 0.00 -8.74 7.32
CA ASN A 28 0.04 -8.85 8.78
C ASN A 28 1.45 -9.15 9.32
N ASP A 29 2.21 -10.01 8.64
CA ASP A 29 3.57 -10.37 9.05
C ASP A 29 4.55 -9.19 8.89
N LEU A 30 4.34 -8.36 7.86
CA LEU A 30 5.09 -7.13 7.64
C LEU A 30 4.73 -6.07 8.68
N GLU A 31 3.44 -5.92 9.00
CA GLU A 31 2.97 -4.99 10.03
C GLU A 31 3.54 -5.37 11.40
N ALA A 32 3.46 -6.65 11.79
CA ALA A 32 4.06 -7.16 13.02
C ALA A 32 5.59 -6.94 13.05
N HIS A 33 6.28 -7.10 11.91
CA HIS A 33 7.71 -6.79 11.84
C HIS A 33 7.99 -5.29 12.04
N LEU A 34 7.19 -4.41 11.44
CA LEU A 34 7.33 -2.96 11.57
C LEU A 34 7.03 -2.47 13.00
N GLU A 35 6.14 -3.14 13.74
CA GLU A 35 5.90 -2.83 15.16
C GLU A 35 7.14 -3.12 16.02
N ALA A 36 7.95 -4.12 15.66
CA ALA A 36 9.10 -4.56 16.43
C ALA A 36 10.46 -4.02 15.93
N CYS A 37 10.54 -3.49 14.71
CA CYS A 37 11.81 -3.19 14.04
C CYS A 37 11.93 -1.73 13.56
N LEU A 38 12.52 -0.89 14.41
CA LEU A 38 12.74 0.55 14.11
C LEU A 38 13.51 0.77 12.80
N SER A 39 14.52 -0.05 12.51
CA SER A 39 15.31 0.08 11.28
C SER A 39 14.48 -0.10 10.00
N CYS A 40 13.47 -0.98 10.03
CA CYS A 40 12.56 -1.17 8.92
C CYS A 40 11.53 -0.03 8.85
N CYS A 41 11.10 0.54 9.99
CA CYS A 41 10.29 1.75 10.00
C CYS A 41 11.00 2.92 9.30
N GLU A 42 12.29 3.13 9.58
CA GLU A 42 13.07 4.20 8.95
C GLU A 42 13.20 4.00 7.44
N LYS A 43 13.50 2.77 7.00
CA LYS A 43 13.58 2.44 5.58
C LYS A 43 12.23 2.63 4.88
N LEU A 44 11.12 2.20 5.50
CA LEU A 44 9.79 2.41 4.97
C LEU A 44 9.43 3.91 4.88
N ALA A 45 9.82 4.70 5.89
CA ALA A 45 9.64 6.15 5.87
C ALA A 45 10.40 6.80 4.71
N PHE A 46 11.61 6.34 4.40
CA PHE A 46 12.35 6.77 3.22
C PHE A 46 11.58 6.41 1.93
N SER A 47 11.11 5.17 1.79
CA SER A 47 10.33 4.74 0.62
C SER A 47 9.05 5.57 0.43
N ARG A 48 8.33 5.91 1.51
CA ARG A 48 7.16 6.82 1.48
C ARG A 48 7.51 8.21 0.97
N ARG A 49 8.64 8.77 1.42
CA ARG A 49 9.12 10.08 0.95
C ARG A 49 9.46 10.05 -0.53
N LEU A 50 10.09 8.96 -0.99
CA LEU A 50 10.40 8.77 -2.41
C LEU A 50 9.13 8.66 -3.26
N ASP A 51 8.15 7.86 -2.85
CA ASP A 51 6.85 7.74 -3.51
C ASP A 51 6.14 9.10 -3.63
N THR A 52 6.08 9.85 -2.52
CA THR A 52 5.50 11.20 -2.50
C THR A 52 6.25 12.16 -3.43
N PHE A 53 7.58 12.09 -3.43
CA PHE A 53 8.42 12.92 -4.30
C PHE A 53 8.12 12.66 -5.78
N VAL A 54 8.02 11.38 -6.18
CA VAL A 54 7.67 11.00 -7.55
C VAL A 54 6.26 11.47 -7.90
N LYS A 55 5.26 11.20 -7.05
CA LYS A 55 3.86 11.62 -7.27
C LYS A 55 3.71 13.12 -7.50
N ASN A 56 4.47 13.93 -6.76
CA ASN A 56 4.45 15.39 -6.89
C ASN A 56 5.10 15.93 -8.18
N ARG A 57 5.79 15.07 -8.95
CA ARG A 57 6.42 15.43 -10.23
C ARG A 57 5.65 14.89 -11.43
N LEU A 58 4.67 14.02 -11.21
CA LEU A 58 3.81 13.51 -12.27
C LEU A 58 2.78 14.58 -12.68
N PRO A 59 2.45 14.68 -13.98
CA PRO A 59 1.39 15.57 -14.43
C PRO A 59 0.07 15.16 -13.79
N GLN A 60 -0.61 16.10 -13.14
CA GLN A 60 -1.94 15.86 -12.60
C GLN A 60 -2.94 15.91 -13.75
N SER A 61 -3.36 14.74 -14.22
CA SER A 61 -4.48 14.64 -15.15
C SER A 61 -5.79 14.76 -14.35
N PRO A 62 -6.75 15.59 -14.79
CA PRO A 62 -8.05 15.63 -14.14
C PRO A 62 -8.70 14.26 -14.20
N VAL A 63 -9.39 13.89 -13.13
CA VAL A 63 -10.22 12.69 -13.09
C VAL A 63 -11.41 12.90 -14.02
N PRO A 64 -11.78 11.93 -14.88
CA PRO A 64 -12.95 12.06 -15.75
C PRO A 64 -14.24 12.33 -14.97
N ASP A 65 -15.08 13.22 -15.51
CA ASP A 65 -16.38 13.52 -14.93
C ASP A 65 -17.23 12.26 -14.74
N GLY A 66 -17.88 12.17 -13.57
CA GLY A 66 -18.74 11.03 -13.24
C GLY A 66 -18.01 9.72 -12.92
N LEU A 67 -16.67 9.65 -12.97
CA LEU A 67 -15.93 8.44 -12.56
C LEU A 67 -16.21 8.10 -11.10
N GLU A 68 -16.18 9.08 -10.20
CA GLU A 68 -16.48 8.87 -8.78
C GLU A 68 -17.89 8.32 -8.58
N ALA A 69 -18.89 8.88 -9.27
CA ALA A 69 -20.27 8.41 -9.20
C ALA A 69 -20.42 6.96 -9.70
N ARG A 70 -19.66 6.57 -10.74
CA ARG A 70 -19.61 5.19 -11.23
C ARG A 70 -18.98 4.26 -10.20
N ILE A 71 -17.84 4.62 -9.62
CA ILE A 71 -17.15 3.82 -8.59
C ILE A 71 -18.08 3.60 -7.39
N ARG A 72 -18.68 4.67 -6.85
CA ARG A 72 -19.60 4.59 -5.71
C ARG A 72 -20.81 3.71 -6.00
N ARG A 73 -21.37 3.79 -7.22
CA ARG A 73 -22.49 2.93 -7.64
C ARG A 73 -22.08 1.46 -7.63
N THR A 74 -20.93 1.12 -8.21
CA THR A 74 -20.44 -0.26 -8.25
C THR A 74 -20.13 -0.80 -6.85
N LEU A 75 -19.51 0.00 -5.98
CA LEU A 75 -19.25 -0.40 -4.58
C LEU A 75 -20.55 -0.53 -3.76
N GLY A 76 -21.55 0.33 -4.01
CA GLY A 76 -22.87 0.22 -3.37
C GLY A 76 -23.71 -0.97 -3.85
N GLN A 77 -23.33 -1.60 -4.97
CA GLN A 77 -24.00 -2.78 -5.50
C GLN A 77 -23.48 -4.10 -4.89
N THR A 78 -22.37 -4.10 -4.14
CA THR A 78 -21.80 -5.33 -3.57
C THR A 78 -22.47 -5.77 -2.26
N SER A 79 -23.71 -5.35 -2.00
CA SER A 79 -24.55 -5.85 -0.90
C SER A 79 -25.74 -6.65 -1.45
N THR A 80 -25.46 -7.70 -2.22
CA THR A 80 -26.38 -8.82 -2.48
C THR A 80 -25.55 -9.95 -3.03
N GLU A 81 -25.13 -10.87 -2.15
CA GLU A 81 -25.04 -12.33 -2.33
C GLU A 81 -24.57 -12.98 -1.02
#